data_AF-W6N960-F1
#
_entry.id   AF-W6N960-F1
#
_cell.length_a   1.000
_cell.length_b   1.000
_cell.length_c   1.000
_cell.angle_alpha   90.00
_cell.angle_beta   90.00
_cell.angle_gamma   90.00
#
_symmetry.space_group_name_H-M   'P 1'
#
loop_
_entity.id
_entity.type
_entity.pdbx_description
1 polymer ?
#
loop_
_entity_poly.entity_id
_entity_poly.type
_entity_poly.pdbx_seq_one_letter_code
_entity_poly.pdbx_strand_id
1 'polypeptide(L)'
;VTEKADALFPIVSAASIAAKVTRDRRLRAWKFVEPDVKIPADGYGSGYPGDPNTKKFLVDSVDPIFGYSSLVRFSWKTAEVLVDKNCVKAEWEEQEAKAPSVKGWLTSKLELPKRHVYYADRTIQNVASF
;
A
#
# COMPACT_ATOMS: atom_id res chain seq x y z
N VAL A 1 18.06 -25.26 5.33
CA VAL A 1 17.27 -24.33 6.19
C VAL A 1 16.50 -25.19 7.18
N THR A 2 16.49 -24.84 8.48
CA THR A 2 15.74 -25.57 9.52
C THR A 2 15.05 -24.58 10.45
N GLU A 3 13.97 -25.00 11.10
CA GLU A 3 13.29 -24.21 12.11
C GLU A 3 14.15 -24.05 13.38
N LYS A 4 13.98 -22.93 14.10
CA LYS A 4 14.67 -22.64 15.37
C LYS A 4 16.19 -22.78 15.32
N ALA A 5 16.77 -22.49 14.16
CA ALA A 5 18.21 -22.62 13.91
C ALA A 5 19.07 -21.76 14.85
N ASP A 6 18.54 -20.64 15.35
CA ASP A 6 19.20 -19.76 16.32
C ASP A 6 19.35 -20.39 17.72
N ALA A 7 18.54 -21.39 18.06
CA ALA A 7 18.68 -22.17 19.29
C ALA A 7 19.66 -23.35 19.13
N LEU A 8 19.83 -23.84 17.90
CA LEU A 8 20.64 -25.03 17.59
C LEU A 8 22.08 -24.70 17.22
N PHE A 9 22.31 -23.58 16.54
CA PHE A 9 23.62 -23.21 15.99
C PHE A 9 24.09 -21.85 16.53
N PRO A 10 25.20 -21.78 17.29
CA PRO A 10 25.70 -20.53 17.85
C PRO A 10 25.93 -19.42 16.82
N ILE A 11 26.37 -19.80 15.60
CA ILE A 11 26.59 -18.83 14.52
C ILE A 11 25.29 -18.17 14.04
N VAL A 12 24.16 -18.92 14.02
CA VAL A 12 22.85 -18.38 13.68
C VAL A 12 22.29 -17.54 14.82
N SER A 13 22.59 -17.91 16.07
CA SER A 13 22.27 -17.10 17.26
C SER A 13 22.95 -15.73 17.19
N ALA A 14 24.25 -15.69 16.89
CA ALA A 14 25.00 -14.46 16.70
C ALA A 14 24.41 -13.59 15.57
N ALA A 15 24.03 -14.20 14.44
CA ALA A 15 23.35 -13.49 13.35
C ALA A 15 21.99 -12.90 13.78
N SER A 16 21.21 -13.63 14.59
CA SER A 16 19.94 -13.18 15.15
C SER A 16 20.11 -11.95 16.04
N ILE A 17 21.14 -11.95 16.90
CA ILE A 17 21.50 -10.79 17.74
C ILE A 17 21.88 -9.59 16.86
N ALA A 18 22.78 -9.78 15.90
CA ALA A 18 23.22 -8.72 14.99
C ALA A 18 22.05 -8.10 14.23
N ALA A 19 21.12 -8.91 13.72
CA ALA A 19 19.92 -8.46 13.02
C ALA A 19 19.01 -7.62 13.93
N LYS A 20 18.70 -8.10 15.15
CA LYS A 20 17.82 -7.41 16.10
C LYS A 20 18.41 -6.07 16.55
N VAL A 21 19.68 -6.06 16.96
CA VAL A 21 20.37 -4.84 17.42
C VAL A 21 20.43 -3.80 16.30
N THR A 22 20.70 -4.23 15.07
CA THR A 22 20.75 -3.33 13.90
C THR A 22 19.38 -2.75 13.61
N ARG A 23 18.32 -3.59 13.59
CA ARG A 23 16.94 -3.13 13.40
C ARG A 23 16.54 -2.10 14.45
N ASP A 24 16.76 -2.39 15.73
CA ASP A 24 16.33 -1.53 16.83
C ASP A 24 17.12 -0.21 16.85
N ARG A 25 18.39 -0.23 16.42
CA ARG A 25 19.18 0.98 16.22
C ARG A 25 18.64 1.83 15.06
N ARG A 26 18.27 1.19 13.93
CA ARG A 26 17.73 1.89 12.76
C ARG A 26 16.38 2.53 13.04
N LEU A 27 15.50 1.83 13.76
CA LEU A 27 14.21 2.38 14.18
C LEU A 27 14.38 3.58 15.12
N ARG A 28 15.21 3.46 16.16
CA ARG A 28 15.48 4.60 17.07
C ARG A 28 16.08 5.82 16.38
N ALA A 29 16.89 5.61 15.35
CA ALA A 29 17.49 6.68 14.57
C ALA A 29 16.67 7.07 13.32
N TRP A 30 15.46 6.53 13.17
CA TRP A 30 14.61 6.80 12.02
C TRP A 30 14.23 8.27 11.98
N LYS A 31 14.39 8.87 10.80
CA LYS A 31 13.95 10.24 10.50
C LYS A 31 12.92 10.13 9.40
N PHE A 32 11.71 10.61 9.66
CA PHE A 32 10.67 10.70 8.66
C PHE A 32 11.09 11.70 7.58
N VAL A 33 10.90 11.30 6.33
CA VAL A 33 11.18 12.16 5.17
C VAL A 33 9.95 13.00 4.84
N GLU A 34 8.77 12.45 5.17
CA GLU A 34 7.48 13.06 5.01
C GLU A 34 7.27 14.19 6.04
N PRO A 35 6.70 15.33 5.64
CA PRO A 35 6.35 16.39 6.56
C PRO A 35 5.17 15.99 7.45
N ASP A 36 5.07 16.61 8.62
CA ASP A 36 3.89 16.59 9.50
C ASP A 36 3.38 15.20 9.92
N VAL A 37 4.24 14.17 9.93
CA VAL A 37 3.89 12.85 10.44
C VAL A 37 3.54 12.96 11.92
N LYS A 38 2.28 12.65 12.26
CA LYS A 38 1.78 12.68 13.64
C LYS A 38 2.29 11.47 14.39
N ILE A 39 3.27 11.69 15.26
CA ILE A 39 3.83 10.66 16.13
C ILE A 39 3.28 10.89 17.56
N PRO A 40 2.59 9.92 18.18
CA PRO A 40 2.18 10.00 19.57
C PRO A 40 3.37 10.22 20.51
N ALA A 41 3.13 10.80 21.69
CA ALA A 41 4.18 11.01 22.70
C ALA A 41 4.92 9.72 23.10
N ASP A 42 4.21 8.59 23.09
CA ASP A 42 4.74 7.25 23.38
C ASP A 42 5.46 6.60 22.18
N GLY A 43 5.63 7.33 21.09
CA GLY A 43 6.21 6.85 19.83
C GLY A 43 5.26 5.98 19.02
N TYR A 44 5.83 5.14 18.14
CA TYR A 44 5.10 4.23 17.26
C TYR A 44 5.04 2.78 17.79
N GLY A 45 5.38 2.58 19.07
CA GLY A 45 5.30 1.28 19.74
C GLY A 45 6.29 0.23 19.22
N SER A 46 5.92 -1.05 19.41
CA SER A 46 6.71 -2.22 19.01
C SER A 46 6.71 -2.52 17.51
N GLY A 47 5.75 -1.95 16.76
CA GLY A 47 5.52 -2.24 15.34
C GLY A 47 4.68 -3.49 15.08
N TYR A 48 4.17 -4.17 16.12
CA TYR A 48 3.31 -5.35 15.97
C TYR A 48 1.82 -5.01 16.09
N PRO A 49 0.92 -5.73 15.39
CA PRO A 49 -0.52 -5.45 15.43
C PRO A 49 -1.16 -5.74 16.79
N GLY A 50 -0.49 -6.44 17.69
CA GLY A 50 -0.98 -6.72 19.05
C GLY A 50 -0.78 -5.56 20.02
N ASP A 51 0.12 -4.61 19.71
CA ASP A 51 0.50 -3.55 20.61
C ASP A 51 -0.43 -2.34 20.49
N PRO A 52 -1.07 -1.90 21.61
CA PRO A 52 -1.93 -0.73 21.63
C PRO A 52 -1.27 0.55 21.12
N ASN A 53 0.02 0.76 21.40
CA ASN A 53 0.73 1.97 20.99
C ASN A 53 0.96 1.99 19.47
N THR A 54 1.28 0.83 18.90
CA THR A 54 1.41 0.67 17.45
C THR A 54 0.07 0.96 16.75
N LYS A 55 -1.04 0.43 17.28
CA LYS A 55 -2.38 0.70 16.72
C LYS A 55 -2.72 2.18 16.79
N LYS A 56 -2.47 2.82 17.92
CA LYS A 56 -2.71 4.26 18.12
C LYS A 56 -1.93 5.08 17.11
N PHE A 57 -0.64 4.79 16.94
CA PHE A 57 0.18 5.43 15.90
C PHE A 57 -0.40 5.25 14.49
N LEU A 58 -0.85 4.05 14.12
CA LEU A 58 -1.46 3.81 12.80
C LEU A 58 -2.78 4.56 12.61
N VAL A 59 -3.55 4.82 13.66
CA VAL A 59 -4.78 5.61 13.53
C VAL A 59 -4.47 7.10 13.47
N ASP A 60 -3.53 7.58 14.27
CA ASP A 60 -3.21 9.02 14.38
C ASP A 60 -2.38 9.54 13.21
N SER A 61 -1.52 8.69 12.62
CA SER A 61 -0.58 9.07 11.56
C SER A 61 -1.10 8.91 10.13
N VAL A 62 -2.35 8.45 9.95
CA VAL A 62 -2.92 8.25 8.62
C VAL A 62 -3.31 9.58 7.97
N ASP A 63 -2.83 9.81 6.76
CA ASP A 63 -3.20 10.91 5.88
C ASP A 63 -4.34 10.48 4.93
N PRO A 64 -5.40 11.29 4.73
CA PRO A 64 -6.53 10.91 3.89
C PRO A 64 -6.19 10.67 2.41
N ILE A 65 -5.12 11.27 1.89
CA ILE A 65 -4.73 11.18 0.48
C ILE A 65 -3.57 10.20 0.29
N PHE A 66 -2.51 10.36 1.08
CA PHE A 66 -1.26 9.60 0.92
C PHE A 66 -1.20 8.32 1.76
N GLY A 67 -2.11 8.16 2.72
CA GLY A 67 -2.10 7.01 3.62
C GLY A 67 -1.04 7.14 4.71
N TYR A 68 0.08 6.44 4.59
CA TYR A 68 1.10 6.39 5.63
C TYR A 68 2.48 6.89 5.19
N SER A 69 3.31 7.24 6.17
CA SER A 69 4.76 7.40 5.93
C SER A 69 5.42 6.10 5.48
N SER A 70 6.58 6.22 4.84
CA SER A 70 7.44 5.12 4.38
C SER A 70 7.88 4.13 5.47
N LEU A 71 7.72 4.48 6.75
CA LEU A 71 7.97 3.56 7.86
C LEU A 71 6.94 2.42 7.88
N VAL A 72 5.69 2.68 7.48
CA VAL A 72 4.59 1.72 7.55
C VAL A 72 4.58 0.83 6.32
N ARG A 73 4.37 -0.46 6.53
CA ARG A 73 4.25 -1.44 5.44
C ARG A 73 2.84 -1.47 4.91
N PHE A 74 2.59 -0.84 3.76
CA PHE A 74 1.28 -0.83 3.11
C PHE A 74 0.73 -2.22 2.77
N SER A 75 1.62 -3.20 2.53
CA SER A 75 1.23 -4.59 2.26
C SER A 75 0.72 -5.36 3.49
N TRP A 76 0.78 -4.77 4.68
CA TRP A 76 0.25 -5.40 5.88
C TRP A 76 -1.25 -5.22 5.98
N LYS A 77 -1.98 -6.31 6.27
CA LYS A 77 -3.44 -6.30 6.30
C LYS A 77 -4.03 -5.26 7.25
N THR A 78 -3.36 -5.01 8.39
CA THR A 78 -3.80 -3.98 9.34
C THR A 78 -3.71 -2.57 8.75
N ALA A 79 -2.67 -2.28 7.97
CA ALA A 79 -2.51 -0.99 7.31
C ALA A 79 -3.50 -0.84 6.15
N GLU A 80 -3.62 -1.87 5.31
CA GLU A 80 -4.59 -1.91 4.20
C GLU A 80 -6.01 -1.62 4.68
N VAL A 81 -6.48 -2.30 5.73
CA VAL A 81 -7.83 -2.11 6.28
C VAL A 81 -8.04 -0.70 6.85
N LEU A 82 -7.00 -0.05 7.38
CA LEU A 82 -7.10 1.31 7.89
C LEU A 82 -7.10 2.33 6.74
N VAL A 83 -6.29 2.14 5.71
CA VAL A 83 -6.30 2.97 4.51
C VAL A 83 -7.66 2.91 3.82
N ASP A 84 -8.22 1.72 3.63
CA ASP A 84 -9.54 1.55 2.99
C ASP A 84 -10.68 2.25 3.76
N LYS A 85 -10.54 2.39 5.07
CA LYS A 85 -11.54 3.02 5.95
C LYS A 85 -11.37 4.53 6.10
N ASN A 86 -10.13 5.01 6.09
CA ASN A 86 -9.79 6.37 6.50
C ASN A 86 -9.26 7.25 5.34
N CYS A 87 -8.86 6.65 4.22
CA CYS A 87 -8.33 7.36 3.06
C CYS A 87 -9.35 7.43 1.91
N VAL A 88 -9.07 8.31 0.96
CA VAL A 88 -9.81 8.41 -0.29
C VAL A 88 -9.58 7.14 -1.12
N LYS A 89 -10.66 6.64 -1.73
CA LYS A 89 -10.59 5.46 -2.60
C LYS A 89 -9.70 5.76 -3.81
N ALA A 90 -8.58 5.05 -3.90
CA ALA A 90 -7.72 5.06 -5.08
C ALA A 90 -8.07 3.87 -5.98
N GLU A 91 -8.19 4.12 -7.28
CA GLU A 91 -8.33 3.09 -8.30
C GLU A 91 -7.05 3.06 -9.13
N TRP A 92 -6.43 1.89 -9.18
CA TRP A 92 -5.23 1.65 -9.97
C TRP A 92 -5.61 0.90 -11.24
N GLU A 93 -4.93 1.19 -12.35
CA GLU A 93 -5.08 0.38 -13.56
C GLU A 93 -4.63 -1.06 -13.25
N GLU A 94 -5.57 -2.00 -13.29
CA GLU A 94 -5.23 -3.42 -13.23
C GLU A 94 -4.39 -3.76 -14.47
N GLN A 95 -3.20 -4.34 -14.31
CA GLN A 95 -2.50 -4.98 -15.43
C GLN A 95 -3.42 -6.07 -15.99
N GLU A 96 -4.00 -5.83 -17.16
CA GLU A 96 -5.05 -6.67 -17.72
C GLU A 96 -4.60 -8.13 -17.86
N ALA A 97 -5.34 -9.02 -17.19
CA ALA A 97 -5.51 -10.40 -17.62
C ALA A 97 -7.01 -10.72 -17.68
N LYS A 98 -7.76 -10.04 -18.55
CA LYS A 98 -9.14 -10.41 -18.87
C LYS A 98 -9.21 -10.96 -20.28
N ALA A 99 -9.32 -12.29 -20.38
CA ALA A 99 -9.71 -12.95 -21.63
C ALA A 99 -11.10 -12.46 -22.07
N PRO A 100 -11.35 -12.31 -23.39
CA PRO A 100 -12.60 -11.74 -23.88
C PRO A 100 -13.79 -12.67 -23.58
N SER A 101 -14.80 -12.13 -22.90
CA SER A 101 -16.09 -12.79 -22.67
C SER A 101 -16.93 -12.77 -23.96
N VAL A 102 -17.38 -13.94 -24.39
CA VAL A 102 -18.09 -14.21 -25.66
C VAL A 102 -19.52 -13.63 -25.72
N LYS A 103 -19.96 -12.81 -24.77
CA LYS A 103 -21.36 -12.31 -24.70
C LYS A 103 -21.66 -11.09 -25.58
N GLY A 104 -20.68 -10.52 -26.28
CA GLY A 104 -20.84 -9.28 -27.06
C GLY A 104 -21.53 -9.39 -28.42
N TRP A 105 -21.82 -10.59 -28.93
CA TRP A 105 -22.36 -10.78 -30.29
C TRP A 105 -23.88 -10.54 -30.43
N LEU A 106 -24.61 -10.42 -29.31
CA LEU A 106 -26.07 -10.42 -29.29
C LEU A 106 -26.74 -9.02 -29.22
N THR A 107 -25.98 -7.92 -29.34
CA THR A 107 -26.56 -6.57 -29.32
C THR A 107 -26.19 -5.79 -30.57
N SER A 108 -27.12 -5.69 -31.52
CA SER A 108 -27.05 -4.75 -32.64
C SER A 108 -27.17 -3.32 -32.11
N LYS A 109 -26.06 -2.56 -32.14
CA LYS A 109 -26.06 -1.13 -31.84
C LYS A 109 -26.43 -0.34 -33.10
N LEU A 110 -27.24 0.70 -32.95
CA LEU A 110 -27.46 1.73 -33.97
C LEU A 110 -26.10 2.32 -34.43
N GLU A 111 -25.88 2.37 -35.74
CA GLU A 111 -24.63 2.90 -36.32
C GLU A 111 -24.59 4.43 -36.21
N LEU A 112 -23.95 4.93 -35.16
CA LEU A 112 -23.46 6.30 -35.09
C LEU A 112 -22.24 6.45 -36.05
N PRO A 113 -21.97 7.65 -36.59
CA PRO A 113 -20.80 7.88 -37.42
C PRO A 113 -19.52 7.42 -36.71
N LYS A 114 -18.77 6.51 -37.34
CA LYS A 114 -17.50 6.03 -36.80
C LYS A 114 -16.54 7.20 -36.68
N ARG A 115 -16.06 7.41 -35.46
CA ARG A 115 -15.10 8.47 -35.14
C ARG A 115 -13.78 8.19 -35.85
N HIS A 116 -13.11 9.24 -36.34
CA HIS A 116 -11.83 9.09 -37.02
C HIS A 116 -10.79 8.48 -36.08
N VAL A 117 -9.99 7.54 -36.61
CA VAL A 117 -9.00 6.72 -35.89
C VAL A 117 -8.07 7.57 -35.03
N TYR A 118 -7.58 8.69 -35.57
CA TYR A 118 -6.76 9.68 -34.84
C TYR A 118 -7.29 10.08 -33.46
N TYR A 119 -8.61 10.22 -33.29
CA TYR A 119 -9.21 10.62 -32.01
C TYR A 119 -9.48 9.43 -31.10
N ALA A 120 -9.80 8.27 -31.68
CA ALA A 120 -10.07 7.04 -30.94
C ALA A 120 -8.81 6.52 -30.24
N ASP A 121 -7.68 6.45 -30.96
CA ASP A 121 -6.41 5.93 -30.46
C ASP A 121 -5.82 6.76 -29.30
N ARG A 122 -6.20 8.04 -29.23
CA ARG A 122 -5.67 9.00 -28.25
C ARG A 122 -6.65 9.28 -27.11
N THR A 123 -7.77 8.56 -27.05
CA THR A 123 -8.82 8.73 -26.03
C THR A 123 -9.34 10.18 -25.89
N ILE A 124 -9.19 11.01 -26.92
CA ILE A 124 -9.63 12.42 -26.90
C ILE A 124 -11.15 12.43 -26.96
N GLN A 125 -11.85 13.33 -26.27
CA GLN A 125 -13.31 13.45 -26.31
C GLN A 125 -13.74 14.93 -26.39
N ASN A 126 -14.89 15.21 -27.00
CA ASN A 126 -15.47 16.55 -26.98
C ASN A 126 -16.04 16.81 -25.59
N VAL A 127 -15.67 17.93 -24.97
CA VAL A 127 -16.25 18.34 -23.68
C VAL A 127 -17.57 19.04 -23.97
N ALA A 128 -18.69 18.38 -23.66
CA ALA A 128 -20.03 18.92 -23.88
C ALA A 128 -20.54 19.78 -22.71
N SER A 129 -19.91 19.67 -21.54
CA SER A 129 -20.21 20.44 -20.33
C SER A 129 -19.01 20.42 -19.39
N PHE A 130 -18.85 21.49 -18.61
CA PHE A 130 -17.87 21.60 -17.53
C PHE A 130 -18.52 21.31 -16.18
#